data_AF-A0A8K0V6D7-F1
#
_entry.id   AF-A0A8K0V6D7-F1
#
_cell.length_a   1.000
_cell.length_b   1.000
_cell.length_c   1.000
_cell.angle_alpha   90.00
_cell.angle_beta   90.00
_cell.angle_gamma   90.00
#
_symmetry.space_group_name_H-M   'P 1'
#
loop_
_entity.id
_entity.type
_entity.pdbx_description
1 polymer ?
#
loop_
_entity_poly.entity_id
_entity_poly.type
_entity_poly.pdbx_seq_one_letter_code
_entity_poly.pdbx_strand_id
1 'polypeptide(L)'
;MLSAPWAEVFFTRATPGGAIPSWGIDGHILAQDGETVVNTFSLAVSVRGSSKLLSEYWEFIRCYMEEDCVEDLAELVALCPP
;
A
#
# COMPACT_ATOMS: atom_id res chain seq x y z
N MET A 1 -15.91 0.62 -8.71
CA MET A 1 -14.49 0.31 -8.98
C MET A 1 -13.70 1.54 -8.59
N LEU A 2 -12.72 1.41 -7.69
CA LEU A 2 -11.83 2.51 -7.31
C LEU A 2 -10.64 2.48 -8.27
N SER A 3 -10.28 3.62 -8.85
CA SER A 3 -9.08 3.79 -9.67
C SER A 3 -8.58 5.21 -9.42
N ALA A 4 -7.29 5.33 -9.10
CA ALA A 4 -6.65 6.60 -8.81
C ALA A 4 -5.19 6.54 -9.30
N PRO A 5 -4.60 7.65 -9.74
CA PRO A 5 -3.16 7.72 -9.98
C PRO A 5 -2.40 7.40 -8.69
N TRP A 6 -1.34 6.59 -8.78
CA TRP A 6 -0.52 6.22 -7.61
C TRP A 6 -0.04 7.45 -6.82
N ALA A 7 0.40 8.48 -7.54
CA ALA A 7 0.90 9.73 -6.96
C ALA A 7 -0.16 10.55 -6.20
N GLU A 8 -1.46 10.25 -6.35
CA GLU A 8 -2.55 10.92 -5.63
C GLU A 8 -3.00 10.15 -4.39
N VAL A 9 -2.41 8.98 -4.11
CA VAL A 9 -2.73 8.19 -2.92
C VAL A 9 -1.83 8.60 -1.76
N PHE A 10 -2.44 8.95 -0.63
CA PHE A 10 -1.72 9.21 0.61
C PHE A 10 -1.59 7.92 1.42
N PHE A 11 -0.37 7.40 1.57
CA PHE A 11 -0.13 6.15 2.28
C PHE A 11 0.21 6.35 3.76
N THR A 12 -0.37 5.52 4.62
CA THR A 12 -0.05 5.49 6.04
C THR A 12 0.19 4.06 6.54
N ARG A 13 0.89 3.94 7.67
CA ARG A 13 1.02 2.68 8.38
C ARG A 13 -0.29 2.38 9.11
N ALA A 14 -0.90 1.25 8.77
CA ALA A 14 -2.09 0.74 9.43
C ALA A 14 -1.72 -0.19 10.59
N THR A 15 -2.46 -0.05 11.70
CA THR A 15 -2.45 -1.01 12.81
C THR A 15 -3.88 -1.50 13.03
N PRO A 16 -4.30 -2.60 12.37
CA PRO A 16 -5.62 -3.15 12.55
C PRO A 16 -5.84 -3.47 14.04
N GLY A 17 -6.92 -2.95 14.63
CA GLY A 17 -7.24 -3.08 16.05
C GLY A 17 -7.70 -4.49 16.49
N GLY A 18 -7.22 -5.55 15.82
CA GLY A 18 -7.55 -6.93 16.14
C GLY A 18 -6.79 -7.46 17.35
N ALA A 19 -7.22 -8.61 17.87
CA ALA A 19 -6.60 -9.28 19.03
C ALA A 19 -5.13 -9.69 18.80
N ILE A 20 -4.67 -9.69 17.55
CA ILE A 20 -3.30 -10.01 17.16
C ILE A 20 -2.66 -8.74 16.59
N PRO A 21 -1.55 -8.25 17.16
CA PRO A 21 -0.81 -7.12 16.60
C PRO A 21 -0.44 -7.44 15.16
N SER A 22 -0.93 -6.62 14.23
CA SER A 22 -0.61 -6.72 12.83
C SER A 22 -0.27 -5.34 12.29
N TRP A 23 0.53 -5.34 11.24
CA TRP A 23 0.95 -4.14 10.56
C TRP A 23 0.50 -4.23 9.11
N GLY A 24 -0.05 -3.14 8.59
CA GLY A 24 -0.47 -3.01 7.21
C GLY A 24 -0.16 -1.63 6.66
N ILE A 25 -0.61 -1.40 5.43
CA ILE A 25 -0.46 -0.13 4.73
C ILE A 25 -1.84 0.24 4.20
N ASP A 26 -2.33 1.41 4.59
CA ASP A 26 -3.57 1.98 4.07
C ASP A 26 -3.22 3.08 3.07
N GLY A 27 -3.91 3.05 1.92
CA GLY A 27 -3.94 4.13 0.95
C GLY A 27 -5.20 4.95 1.13
N HIS A 28 -5.04 6.27 1.24
CA HIS A 28 -6.13 7.22 1.41
C HIS A 28 -6.25 8.10 0.18
N ILE A 29 -7.46 8.23 -0.34
CA ILE A 29 -7.79 9.25 -1.33
C ILE A 29 -8.31 10.46 -0.56
N LEU A 30 -7.72 11.61 -0.81
CA LEU A 30 -8.09 12.87 -0.15
C LEU A 30 -9.01 13.68 -1.05
N ALA A 31 -9.87 14.50 -0.44
CA ALA A 31 -10.61 15.53 -1.15
C ALA A 31 -9.66 16.64 -1.62
N GLN A 32 -10.19 17.60 -2.38
CA GLN A 32 -9.40 18.74 -2.88
C GLN A 32 -8.80 19.62 -1.78
N ASP A 33 -9.32 19.56 -0.56
CA ASP A 33 -8.77 20.25 0.59
C ASP A 33 -7.45 19.65 1.09
N GLY A 34 -7.08 18.44 0.64
CA GLY A 34 -5.88 17.74 1.06
C GLY A 34 -5.92 17.23 2.51
N GLU A 35 -7.07 17.30 3.17
CA GLU A 35 -7.22 16.93 4.58
C GLU A 35 -8.32 15.89 4.78
N THR A 36 -9.42 15.97 4.03
CA THR A 36 -10.56 15.08 4.18
C THR A 36 -10.33 13.78 3.43
N VAL A 37 -10.34 12.64 4.14
CA VAL A 37 -10.29 11.31 3.51
C VAL A 37 -11.65 10.99 2.88
N VAL A 38 -11.69 10.80 1.55
CA VAL A 38 -12.91 10.40 0.82
C VAL A 38 -12.99 8.90 0.61
N ASN A 39 -11.85 8.21 0.61
CA ASN A 39 -11.80 6.75 0.51
C ASN A 39 -10.53 6.20 1.15
N THR A 40 -10.61 4.98 1.68
CA THR A 40 -9.48 4.23 2.20
C THR A 40 -9.53 2.81 1.64
N PHE A 41 -8.39 2.34 1.16
CA PHE A 41 -8.17 0.94 0.82
C PHE A 41 -6.90 0.44 1.52
N SER A 42 -6.78 -0.87 1.71
CA SER A 42 -5.62 -1.48 2.34
C SER A 42 -4.82 -2.28 1.32
N LEU A 43 -3.53 -2.03 1.23
CA LEU A 43 -2.60 -2.91 0.53
C LEU A 43 -2.37 -4.12 1.44
N ALA A 44 -3.18 -5.17 1.22
CA ALA A 44 -3.37 -6.27 2.13
C ALA A 44 -2.03 -6.90 2.57
N VAL A 45 -1.64 -6.59 3.80
CA VAL A 45 -0.53 -7.23 4.48
C VAL A 45 -0.97 -7.52 5.89
N SER A 46 -1.03 -8.81 6.22
CA SER A 46 -1.04 -9.26 7.60
C SER A 46 0.35 -9.79 7.91
N VAL A 47 1.31 -8.89 8.18
CA VAL A 47 2.57 -9.34 8.76
C VAL A 47 2.28 -9.77 10.19
N ARG A 48 2.15 -11.08 10.41
CA ARG A 48 2.41 -11.64 11.75
C ARG A 48 3.91 -11.56 11.98
N GLY A 49 4.39 -10.44 12.52
CA GLY A 49 5.84 -10.23 12.61
C GLY A 49 6.29 -8.79 12.80
N SER A 50 7.57 -8.56 12.58
CA SER A 50 8.28 -7.31 12.89
C SER A 50 7.93 -6.19 11.93
N SER A 51 8.03 -4.94 12.42
CA SER A 51 7.92 -3.73 11.61
C SER A 51 8.90 -3.68 10.42
N LYS A 52 10.00 -4.44 10.48
CA LYS A 52 11.00 -4.52 9.41
C LYS A 52 10.42 -5.09 8.12
N LEU A 53 9.61 -6.16 8.20
CA LEU A 53 9.01 -6.76 7.01
C LEU A 53 8.01 -5.80 6.34
N LEU A 54 7.35 -4.95 7.13
CA LEU A 54 6.47 -3.91 6.60
C LEU A 54 7.26 -2.88 5.77
N SER A 55 8.42 -2.45 6.26
CA SER A 55 9.29 -1.53 5.53
C SER A 55 9.84 -2.14 4.24
N GLU A 56 10.27 -3.40 4.27
CA GLU A 56 10.73 -4.12 3.08
C GLU A 56 9.62 -4.28 2.04
N TYR A 57 8.40 -4.59 2.50
CA TYR A 57 7.23 -4.68 1.63
C TYR A 57 6.83 -3.33 1.01
N TRP A 58 6.91 -2.24 1.80
CA TRP A 58 6.66 -0.90 1.28
C TRP A 58 7.65 -0.52 0.19
N GLU A 59 8.95 -0.73 0.41
CA GLU A 59 9.96 -0.42 -0.61
C GLU A 59 9.75 -1.25 -1.88
N PHE A 60 9.35 -2.51 -1.76
CA PHE A 60 8.98 -3.33 -2.91
C PHE A 60 7.86 -2.69 -3.75
N ILE A 61 6.76 -2.28 -3.11
CA ILE A 61 5.64 -1.64 -3.83
C ILE A 61 6.07 -0.28 -4.41
N ARG A 62 6.79 0.52 -3.64
CA ARG A 62 7.25 1.85 -4.06
C ARG A 62 8.12 1.74 -5.30
N CYS A 63 9.12 0.85 -5.29
CA CYS A 63 9.94 0.58 -6.47
C CYS A 63 9.08 0.12 -7.65
N TYR A 64 8.16 -0.82 -7.45
CA TYR A 64 7.27 -1.32 -8.50
C TYR A 64 6.40 -0.23 -9.14
N MET A 65 5.90 0.74 -8.35
CA MET A 65 4.96 1.76 -8.84
C MET A 65 5.61 3.08 -9.27
N GLU A 66 6.77 3.43 -8.73
CA GLU A 66 7.40 4.75 -8.93
C GLU A 66 8.68 4.71 -9.77
N GLU A 67 9.40 3.59 -9.75
CA GLU A 67 10.64 3.45 -10.50
C GLU A 67 10.32 2.73 -11.83
N ASP A 68 11.07 3.05 -12.88
CA ASP A 68 11.07 2.28 -14.14
C ASP A 68 11.72 0.90 -13.88
N CYS A 69 11.04 0.08 -13.08
CA CYS A 69 11.42 -1.29 -12.80
C CYS A 69 11.09 -2.16 -14.02
N VAL A 70 11.98 -3.10 -14.30
CA VAL A 70 12.02 -3.95 -15.49
C VAL A 70 10.64 -4.56 -15.78
N GLU A 71 10.15 -4.48 -17.03
CA GLU A 71 8.90 -5.09 -17.50
C GLU A 71 8.78 -6.57 -17.06
N ASP A 72 9.91 -7.27 -16.97
CA ASP A 72 10.05 -8.65 -16.47
C ASP A 72 9.57 -8.84 -15.01
N LEU A 73 9.63 -7.81 -14.16
CA LEU A 73 9.23 -7.90 -12.76
C LEU A 73 7.71 -7.98 -12.61
N ALA A 74 6.96 -7.30 -13.48
CA ALA A 74 5.50 -7.40 -13.52
C ALA A 74 5.04 -8.83 -13.85
N GLU A 75 5.82 -9.60 -14.63
CA GLU A 75 5.55 -11.01 -14.92
C GLU A 75 5.86 -11.95 -13.74
N LEU A 76 6.76 -11.53 -12.82
CA LEU A 76 7.15 -12.32 -11.65
C LEU A 76 6.19 -12.14 -10.47
N VAL A 77 5.46 -11.02 -10.42
CA VAL A 77 4.48 -10.75 -9.37
C VAL A 77 3.18 -11.49 -9.70
N ALA A 78 3.02 -12.68 -9.13
CA ALA A 78 1.86 -13.55 -9.34
C ALA A 78 0.51 -12.93 -8.93
N LEU A 79 0.52 -11.82 -8.19
CA LEU A 79 -0.65 -11.11 -7.70
C LEU A 79 -0.41 -9.60 -7.80
N CYS A 80 -0.97 -8.97 -8.83
CA CYS A 80 -1.19 -7.53 -8.82
C CYS A 80 -2.37 -7.25 -7.90
N PRO A 81 -2.21 -6.56 -6.75
CA PRO A 81 -3.38 -6.07 -6.03
C PRO A 81 -4.19 -5.15 -6.96
N PRO A 82 -5.54 -5.23 -6.91
CA PRO A 82 -6.43 -4.52 -7.82
C PRO A 82 -6.36 -3.00 -7.72
#